data_AF-A0A929Z5A9-F1
#
_entry.id   AF-A0A929Z5A9-F1
#
_cell.length_a   1.000
_cell.length_b   1.000
_cell.length_c   1.000
_cell.angle_alpha   90.00
_cell.angle_beta   90.00
_cell.angle_gamma   90.00
#
_symmetry.space_group_name_H-M   'P 1'
#
loop_
_entity.id
_entity.type
_entity.pdbx_description
1 polymer ?
#
loop_
_entity_poly.entity_id
_entity_poly.type
_entity_poly.pdbx_seq_one_letter_code
_entity_poly.pdbx_strand_id
1 'polypeptide(L)'
;YFSYNVGATTKSNEGARGFVNMFYEELKNGYPVYIAGNAEGSASGHAMVVDGINSEGLLHINFGWDGQANAYYNLQSMSVGQTGSEFGGRPLSFNRQLEAVLAHPNRANEKPIPAAWAEGNRRLSFTGEGTLRLVDTTTKVFPLTQGLDVTMSYFTNLSYNFYGDVGMAIVDQNGRQVALFKYADTGSKQTFTDKHGYLPNGGTWVKPLNMHLDTRQLTPGEYTIVPMSATQQNGGLGTWVKMSLSPRMTFTVDDREIKVTEENYPDAGFRVTGPMENNEVQAEKATVLRVPLHCLS
;
A
#
# COMPACT_ATOMS: atom_id res chain seq x y z
N TYR A 1 -28.20 -11.00 3.68
CA TYR A 1 -29.38 -10.16 3.36
C TYR A 1 -29.39 -9.66 1.91
N PHE A 2 -28.31 -9.11 1.34
CA PHE A 2 -28.38 -8.44 0.01
C PHE A 2 -27.67 -9.12 -1.18
N SER A 3 -27.07 -10.31 -1.05
CA SER A 3 -26.36 -11.00 -2.16
C SER A 3 -25.30 -10.13 -2.85
N TYR A 4 -24.34 -9.63 -2.07
CA TYR A 4 -23.14 -8.94 -2.54
C TYR A 4 -21.90 -9.69 -2.06
N ASN A 5 -20.86 -9.67 -2.87
CA ASN A 5 -19.50 -9.91 -2.40
C ASN A 5 -19.00 -8.63 -1.74
N VAL A 6 -18.33 -8.75 -0.60
CA VAL A 6 -17.92 -7.59 0.19
C VAL A 6 -16.43 -7.60 0.51
N GLY A 7 -15.91 -6.40 0.68
CA GLY A 7 -14.56 -6.12 1.14
C GLY A 7 -14.60 -4.90 2.05
N ALA A 8 -13.65 -4.77 2.95
CA ALA A 8 -13.58 -3.60 3.82
C ALA A 8 -12.14 -3.30 4.19
N THR A 9 -11.85 -2.02 4.36
CA THR A 9 -10.55 -1.57 4.87
C THR A 9 -10.67 -0.20 5.53
N THR A 10 -9.60 0.25 6.16
CA THR A 10 -9.51 1.56 6.78
C THR A 10 -8.29 2.32 6.28
N LYS A 11 -8.35 3.65 6.32
CA LYS A 11 -7.21 4.50 5.95
C LYS A 11 -5.99 4.23 6.83
N SER A 12 -6.18 3.84 8.10
CA SER A 12 -5.07 3.48 8.98
C SER A 12 -4.36 2.22 8.50
N ASN A 13 -5.11 1.20 8.07
CA ASN A 13 -4.55 -0.08 7.67
C ASN A 13 -3.88 -0.01 6.29
N GLU A 14 -4.36 0.87 5.40
CA GLU A 14 -3.84 1.01 4.04
C GLU A 14 -2.74 2.07 3.90
N GLY A 15 -2.74 3.06 4.79
CA GLY A 15 -2.07 4.34 4.57
C GLY A 15 -2.76 5.18 3.50
N ALA A 16 -2.43 6.47 3.42
CA ALA A 16 -3.12 7.40 2.53
C ALA A 16 -3.06 6.97 1.05
N ARG A 17 -1.88 6.57 0.56
CA ARG A 17 -1.70 6.15 -0.84
C ARG A 17 -2.45 4.85 -1.15
N GLY A 18 -2.35 3.85 -0.28
CA GLY A 18 -3.05 2.57 -0.45
C GLY A 18 -4.57 2.75 -0.43
N PHE A 19 -5.07 3.60 0.48
CA PHE A 19 -6.50 3.87 0.62
C PHE A 19 -7.06 4.59 -0.62
N VAL A 20 -6.35 5.57 -1.18
CA VAL A 20 -6.75 6.23 -2.43
C VAL A 20 -6.68 5.27 -3.62
N ASN A 21 -5.65 4.42 -3.69
CA ASN A 21 -5.53 3.43 -4.77
C ASN A 21 -6.70 2.43 -4.79
N MET A 22 -7.25 2.09 -3.63
CA MET A 22 -8.45 1.25 -3.54
C MET A 22 -9.63 1.89 -4.28
N PHE A 23 -9.92 3.18 -4.03
CA PHE A 23 -10.98 3.89 -4.76
C PHE A 23 -10.72 3.91 -6.27
N TYR A 24 -9.47 4.12 -6.69
CA TYR A 24 -9.12 4.10 -8.11
C TYR A 24 -9.44 2.74 -8.76
N GLU A 25 -9.09 1.62 -8.12
CA GLU A 25 -9.38 0.28 -8.63
C GLU A 25 -10.89 -0.01 -8.72
N GLU A 26 -11.66 0.35 -7.68
CA GLU A 26 -13.12 0.16 -7.66
C GLU A 26 -13.82 1.00 -8.73
N LEU A 27 -13.50 2.31 -8.78
CA LEU A 27 -14.12 3.25 -9.73
C LEU A 27 -13.76 2.91 -11.18
N LYS A 28 -12.50 2.53 -11.45
CA LYS A 28 -12.07 2.04 -12.77
C LYS A 28 -12.83 0.78 -13.18
N ASN A 29 -13.25 -0.03 -12.22
CA ASN A 29 -14.05 -1.22 -12.46
C ASN A 29 -15.56 -0.96 -12.51
N GLY A 30 -16.00 0.28 -12.25
CA GLY A 30 -17.41 0.69 -12.32
C GLY A 30 -18.17 0.50 -11.01
N TYR A 31 -17.47 0.33 -9.88
CA TYR A 31 -18.08 0.12 -8.57
C TYR A 31 -17.92 1.36 -7.69
N PRO A 32 -19.02 2.01 -7.26
CA PRO A 32 -18.96 3.06 -6.25
C PRO A 32 -18.65 2.44 -4.88
N VAL A 33 -18.02 3.22 -4.01
CA VAL A 33 -17.51 2.76 -2.72
C VAL A 33 -18.21 3.47 -1.59
N TYR A 34 -18.71 2.73 -0.61
CA TYR A 34 -19.18 3.30 0.64
C TYR A 34 -17.97 3.77 1.46
N ILE A 35 -18.03 4.97 1.99
CA ILE A 35 -17.00 5.51 2.89
C ILE A 35 -17.67 6.13 4.12
N ALA A 36 -17.11 5.93 5.30
CA ALA A 36 -17.54 6.64 6.49
C ALA A 36 -16.34 7.24 7.23
N GLY A 37 -16.59 8.35 7.93
CA GLY A 37 -15.56 9.06 8.67
C GLY A 37 -16.15 9.94 9.77
N ASN A 38 -15.31 10.26 10.74
CA ASN A 38 -15.69 11.03 11.92
C ASN A 38 -15.35 12.51 11.76
N ALA A 39 -16.23 13.35 12.31
CA ALA A 39 -15.97 14.78 12.47
C ALA A 39 -14.96 15.04 13.58
N GLU A 40 -14.19 16.12 13.46
CA GLU A 40 -13.27 16.55 14.52
C GLU A 40 -14.01 16.87 15.83
N GLY A 41 -13.44 16.44 16.96
CA GLY A 41 -13.93 16.81 18.29
C GLY A 41 -15.31 16.25 18.67
N SER A 42 -15.86 15.29 17.92
CA SER A 42 -17.16 14.71 18.21
C SER A 42 -17.22 13.21 17.90
N ALA A 43 -18.17 12.51 18.52
CA ALA A 43 -18.54 11.13 18.18
C ALA A 43 -19.49 11.06 16.96
N SER A 44 -19.68 12.16 16.23
CA SER A 44 -20.55 12.20 15.06
C SER A 44 -19.77 11.80 13.81
N GLY A 45 -20.08 10.63 13.28
CA GLY A 45 -19.64 10.16 11.97
C GLY A 45 -20.63 10.54 10.88
N HIS A 46 -20.17 10.46 9.63
CA HIS A 46 -21.04 10.52 8.46
C HIS A 46 -20.65 9.43 7.46
N ALA A 47 -21.68 8.84 6.86
CA ALA A 47 -21.55 7.84 5.81
C ALA A 47 -21.87 8.49 4.47
N MET A 48 -21.02 8.21 3.48
CA MET A 48 -21.02 8.85 2.18
C MET A 48 -20.73 7.80 1.10
N VAL A 49 -20.88 8.20 -0.16
CA VAL A 49 -20.52 7.36 -1.32
C VAL A 49 -19.47 8.07 -2.16
N VAL A 50 -18.41 7.35 -2.53
CA VAL A 50 -17.47 7.78 -3.56
C VAL A 50 -17.84 7.11 -4.87
N ASP A 51 -18.17 7.92 -5.88
CA ASP A 51 -18.68 7.44 -7.19
C ASP A 51 -17.96 8.07 -8.39
N GLY A 52 -16.86 8.80 -8.15
CA GLY A 52 -16.05 9.37 -9.23
C GLY A 52 -14.65 9.81 -8.79
N ILE A 53 -13.76 9.99 -9.76
CA ILE A 53 -12.43 10.56 -9.58
C ILE A 53 -12.12 11.50 -10.75
N ASN A 54 -11.56 12.68 -10.50
CA ASN A 54 -11.18 13.62 -11.55
C ASN A 54 -9.70 13.44 -11.97
N SER A 55 -9.27 14.20 -12.99
CA SER A 55 -7.89 14.18 -13.50
C SER A 55 -6.83 14.62 -12.49
N GLU A 56 -7.24 15.31 -11.41
CA GLU A 56 -6.36 15.75 -10.32
C GLU A 56 -6.28 14.72 -9.18
N GLY A 57 -6.99 13.59 -9.31
CA GLY A 57 -7.05 12.54 -8.28
C GLY A 57 -7.97 12.87 -7.10
N LEU A 58 -8.81 13.90 -7.20
CA LEU A 58 -9.84 14.20 -6.22
C LEU A 58 -11.02 13.24 -6.40
N LEU A 59 -11.64 12.83 -5.30
CA LEU A 59 -12.75 11.89 -5.30
C LEU A 59 -14.08 12.64 -5.27
N HIS A 60 -15.01 12.32 -6.17
CA HIS A 60 -16.38 12.80 -6.08
C HIS A 60 -17.06 12.10 -4.91
N ILE A 61 -17.64 12.89 -4.01
CA ILE A 61 -18.33 12.39 -2.82
C ILE A 61 -19.79 12.80 -2.88
N ASN A 62 -20.67 11.82 -2.81
CA ASN A 62 -22.08 12.01 -2.57
C ASN A 62 -22.36 11.91 -1.06
N PHE A 63 -22.81 13.02 -0.47
CA PHE A 63 -23.08 13.12 0.97
C PHE A 63 -24.46 12.59 1.37
N GLY A 64 -25.35 12.31 0.41
CA GLY A 64 -26.73 11.90 0.73
C GLY A 64 -27.65 13.04 1.19
N TRP A 65 -27.29 14.29 0.90
CA TRP A 65 -28.08 15.49 1.26
C TRP A 65 -28.75 16.13 0.03
N ASP A 66 -29.44 15.32 -0.77
CA ASP A 66 -30.14 15.77 -1.99
C ASP A 66 -29.24 16.55 -2.98
N GLY A 67 -27.96 16.18 -3.03
CA GLY A 67 -26.94 16.82 -3.87
C GLY A 67 -26.22 17.99 -3.20
N GLN A 68 -26.67 18.46 -2.04
CA GLN A 68 -25.98 19.50 -1.29
C GLN A 68 -24.57 19.01 -0.90
N ALA A 69 -23.57 19.86 -1.13
CA ALA A 69 -22.16 19.59 -0.88
C ALA A 69 -21.55 18.42 -1.68
N ASN A 70 -22.25 17.85 -2.67
CA ASN A 70 -21.63 16.90 -3.58
C ASN A 70 -20.59 17.63 -4.45
N ALA A 71 -19.35 17.19 -4.38
CA ALA A 71 -18.24 17.77 -5.12
C ALA A 71 -17.03 16.82 -5.11
N TYR A 72 -15.93 17.29 -5.69
CA TYR A 72 -14.64 16.60 -5.66
C TYR A 72 -13.81 17.03 -4.44
N TYR A 73 -13.37 16.06 -3.65
CA TYR A 73 -12.64 16.29 -2.40
C TYR A 73 -11.32 15.52 -2.36
N ASN A 74 -10.35 16.11 -1.64
CA ASN A 74 -9.19 15.38 -1.15
C ASN A 74 -9.52 14.79 0.22
N LEU A 75 -9.51 13.46 0.37
CA LEU A 75 -9.79 12.77 1.65
C LEU A 75 -8.82 13.12 2.79
N GLN A 76 -7.70 13.76 2.51
CA GLN A 76 -6.80 14.25 3.56
C GLN A 76 -7.24 15.61 4.11
N SER A 77 -7.79 16.48 3.27
CA SER A 77 -8.13 17.87 3.62
C SER A 77 -9.60 18.23 3.39
N MET A 78 -10.49 17.24 3.31
CA MET A 78 -11.92 17.43 3.09
C MET A 78 -12.52 18.38 4.13
N SER A 79 -13.20 19.43 3.65
CA SER A 79 -13.94 20.37 4.46
C SER A 79 -15.26 20.73 3.78
N VAL A 80 -16.35 20.58 4.52
CA VAL A 80 -17.72 20.80 4.05
C VAL A 80 -18.23 22.09 4.69
N GLY A 81 -18.44 23.12 3.86
CA GLY A 81 -18.88 24.43 4.35
C GLY A 81 -20.32 24.44 4.90
N GLN A 82 -21.22 23.66 4.29
CA GLN A 82 -22.61 23.55 4.71
C GLN A 82 -23.04 22.09 4.71
N THR A 83 -23.23 21.54 5.91
CA THR A 83 -23.63 20.14 6.10
C THR A 83 -25.14 19.94 5.99
N GLY A 84 -25.57 18.68 5.98
CA GLY A 84 -26.98 18.32 6.04
C GLY A 84 -27.69 18.78 7.32
N SER A 85 -29.02 18.72 7.28
CA SER A 85 -29.89 19.15 8.38
C SER A 85 -29.62 18.40 9.69
N GLU A 86 -29.19 17.14 9.63
CA GLU A 86 -28.84 16.31 10.78
C GLU A 86 -27.62 16.83 11.56
N PHE A 87 -26.81 17.67 10.92
CA PHE A 87 -25.66 18.36 11.53
C PHE A 87 -25.94 19.85 11.79
N GLY A 88 -27.18 20.31 11.52
CA GLY A 88 -27.59 21.71 11.71
C GLY A 88 -26.96 22.68 10.71
N GLY A 89 -26.51 22.21 9.54
CA GLY A 89 -25.94 23.07 8.50
C GLY A 89 -24.54 23.63 8.79
N ARG A 90 -23.95 23.29 9.94
CA ARG A 90 -22.65 23.83 10.36
C ARG A 90 -21.48 23.25 9.54
N PRO A 91 -20.38 23.98 9.37
CA PRO A 91 -19.20 23.44 8.69
C PRO A 91 -18.60 22.24 9.46
N LEU A 92 -18.28 21.14 8.78
CA LEU A 92 -17.63 19.95 9.35
C LEU A 92 -16.66 19.29 8.35
N SER A 93 -15.81 18.40 8.86
CA SER A 93 -14.87 17.60 8.08
C SER A 93 -14.93 16.13 8.52
N PHE A 94 -15.35 15.22 7.65
CA PHE A 94 -15.50 13.78 7.93
C PHE A 94 -14.28 12.96 7.48
N ASN A 95 -13.06 13.45 7.72
CA ASN A 95 -11.81 12.87 7.21
C ASN A 95 -10.99 12.11 8.26
N ARG A 96 -11.55 11.87 9.46
CA ARG A 96 -10.90 11.11 10.55
C ARG A 96 -11.44 9.68 10.61
N GLN A 97 -10.56 8.73 10.97
CA GLN A 97 -10.91 7.31 11.14
C GLN A 97 -11.68 6.73 9.92
N LEU A 98 -11.24 7.10 8.72
CA LEU A 98 -11.92 6.71 7.48
C LEU A 98 -11.95 5.20 7.30
N GLU A 99 -13.14 4.67 7.06
CA GLU A 99 -13.42 3.28 6.70
C GLU A 99 -14.09 3.23 5.32
N ALA A 100 -13.84 2.16 4.58
CA ALA A 100 -14.46 1.93 3.28
C ALA A 100 -15.00 0.51 3.19
N VAL A 101 -16.16 0.38 2.55
CA VAL A 101 -16.79 -0.91 2.22
C VAL A 101 -16.93 -0.99 0.70
N LEU A 102 -16.35 -2.06 0.16
CA LEU A 102 -16.40 -2.44 -1.25
C LEU A 102 -17.54 -3.44 -1.39
N ALA A 103 -18.40 -3.26 -2.39
CA ALA A 103 -19.57 -4.10 -2.59
C ALA A 103 -19.79 -4.37 -4.07
N HIS A 104 -19.57 -5.61 -4.48
CA HIS A 104 -19.83 -6.05 -5.86
C HIS A 104 -21.08 -6.95 -5.86
N PRO A 105 -22.05 -6.74 -6.77
CA PRO A 105 -23.22 -7.61 -6.86
C PRO A 105 -22.80 -9.07 -7.01
N ASN A 106 -23.41 -9.99 -6.26
CA ASN A 106 -23.13 -11.42 -6.41
C ASN A 106 -24.02 -12.01 -7.52
N ARG A 107 -23.63 -11.76 -8.78
CA ARG A 107 -24.28 -12.31 -9.99
C ARG A 107 -23.24 -12.58 -11.08
N ALA A 108 -23.65 -13.28 -12.13
CA ALA A 108 -22.76 -13.62 -13.23
C ALA A 108 -22.13 -12.40 -13.90
N ASN A 109 -20.88 -12.55 -14.37
CA ASN A 109 -20.09 -11.56 -15.12
C ASN A 109 -19.66 -10.30 -14.35
N GLU A 110 -19.83 -10.27 -13.03
CA GLU A 110 -19.28 -9.21 -12.19
C GLU A 110 -17.78 -9.43 -11.97
N LYS A 111 -16.99 -8.35 -11.96
CA LYS A 111 -15.57 -8.45 -11.62
C LYS A 111 -15.45 -8.78 -10.13
N PRO A 112 -14.48 -9.60 -9.70
CA PRO A 112 -14.25 -9.83 -8.29
C PRO A 112 -13.73 -8.56 -7.60
N ILE A 113 -13.99 -8.42 -6.30
CA ILE A 113 -13.31 -7.42 -5.47
C ILE A 113 -11.80 -7.69 -5.56
N PRO A 114 -10.96 -6.66 -5.75
CA PRO A 114 -9.52 -6.85 -5.81
C PRO A 114 -9.03 -7.61 -4.58
N ALA A 115 -8.20 -8.64 -4.80
CA ALA A 115 -7.86 -9.61 -3.76
C ALA A 115 -7.23 -8.98 -2.51
N ALA A 116 -6.64 -7.78 -2.61
CA ALA A 116 -6.05 -7.06 -1.50
C ALA A 116 -7.08 -6.58 -0.44
N TRP A 117 -8.35 -6.46 -0.81
CA TRP A 117 -9.43 -5.95 0.06
C TRP A 117 -10.62 -6.91 0.16
N ALA A 118 -10.57 -8.07 -0.48
CA ALA A 118 -11.62 -9.08 -0.38
C ALA A 118 -11.64 -9.70 1.03
N GLU A 119 -12.84 -9.95 1.58
CA GLU A 119 -13.06 -10.44 2.96
C GLU A 119 -12.23 -11.68 3.36
N GLY A 120 -11.97 -12.58 2.40
CA GLY A 120 -11.19 -13.79 2.62
C GLY A 120 -9.68 -13.59 2.69
N ASN A 121 -9.15 -12.45 2.25
CA ASN A 121 -7.71 -12.21 2.20
C ASN A 121 -7.28 -11.31 3.37
N ARG A 122 -6.40 -11.86 4.22
CA ARG A 122 -5.87 -11.20 5.40
C ARG A 122 -4.53 -10.61 5.03
N ARG A 123 -4.57 -9.36 4.60
CA ARG A 123 -3.39 -8.61 4.23
C ARG A 123 -2.63 -8.16 5.47
N LEU A 124 -1.33 -8.44 5.50
CA LEU A 124 -0.44 -7.96 6.56
C LEU A 124 0.00 -6.52 6.27
N SER A 125 0.35 -5.78 7.32
CA SER A 125 0.80 -4.38 7.23
C SER A 125 2.15 -4.19 7.88
N PHE A 126 3.04 -3.39 7.30
CA PHE A 126 4.23 -2.93 8.02
C PHE A 126 3.85 -1.91 9.09
N THR A 127 4.64 -1.88 10.17
CA THR A 127 4.56 -0.81 11.18
C THR A 127 5.44 0.36 10.73
N GLY A 128 5.44 1.47 11.49
CA GLY A 128 6.37 2.59 11.25
C GLY A 128 7.85 2.21 11.42
N GLU A 129 8.14 1.07 12.04
CA GLU A 129 9.50 0.52 12.18
C GLU A 129 9.84 -0.48 11.07
N GLY A 130 8.92 -0.67 10.12
CA GLY A 130 9.05 -1.58 8.98
C GLY A 130 10.38 -1.45 8.27
N THR A 131 11.04 -2.57 8.01
CA THR A 131 12.29 -2.57 7.23
C THR A 131 12.23 -3.53 6.06
N LEU A 132 12.85 -3.11 4.95
CA LEU A 132 13.19 -3.94 3.81
C LEU A 132 14.60 -3.55 3.36
N ARG A 133 15.58 -4.40 3.61
CA ARG A 133 17.00 -4.08 3.40
C ARG A 133 17.79 -5.27 2.84
N LEU A 134 18.93 -5.01 2.25
CA LEU A 134 19.91 -6.04 1.97
C LEU A 134 20.42 -6.65 3.28
N VAL A 135 20.70 -7.95 3.26
CA VAL A 135 21.37 -8.62 4.38
C VAL A 135 22.81 -8.09 4.52
N ASP A 136 23.51 -7.88 3.40
CA ASP A 136 24.78 -7.16 3.36
C ASP A 136 24.52 -5.65 3.26
N THR A 137 24.84 -4.93 4.34
CA THR A 137 24.63 -3.48 4.42
C THR A 137 25.76 -2.67 3.80
N THR A 138 26.88 -3.31 3.43
CA THR A 138 28.10 -2.66 2.92
C THR A 138 28.17 -2.64 1.39
N THR A 139 27.61 -3.65 0.74
CA THR A 139 27.63 -3.80 -0.72
C THR A 139 26.31 -3.34 -1.33
N LYS A 140 26.38 -2.67 -2.50
CA LYS A 140 25.19 -2.26 -3.30
C LYS A 140 25.22 -2.75 -4.74
N VAL A 141 26.32 -3.37 -5.17
CA VAL A 141 26.49 -3.91 -6.52
C VAL A 141 26.79 -5.39 -6.41
N PHE A 142 26.01 -6.22 -7.10
CA PHE A 142 26.07 -7.67 -7.02
C PHE A 142 26.08 -8.26 -8.43
N PRO A 143 26.80 -9.37 -8.68
CA PRO A 143 26.63 -10.11 -9.92
C PRO A 143 25.19 -10.59 -10.09
N LEU A 144 24.64 -10.49 -11.31
CA LEU A 144 23.30 -11.00 -11.64
C LEU A 144 23.16 -12.50 -11.32
N THR A 145 24.26 -13.25 -11.45
CA THR A 145 24.31 -14.68 -11.09
C THR A 145 24.24 -14.96 -9.60
N GLN A 146 24.58 -13.98 -8.77
CA GLN A 146 24.52 -14.10 -7.32
C GLN A 146 23.10 -13.87 -6.81
N GLY A 147 22.33 -12.94 -7.39
CA GLY A 147 21.03 -12.55 -6.83
C GLY A 147 21.16 -11.61 -5.63
N LEU A 148 20.06 -11.45 -4.89
CA LEU A 148 19.98 -10.54 -3.74
C LEU A 148 19.52 -11.30 -2.49
N ASP A 149 20.26 -11.18 -1.40
CA ASP A 149 19.79 -11.57 -0.07
C ASP A 149 19.12 -10.38 0.60
N VAL A 150 17.81 -10.49 0.83
CA VAL A 150 16.96 -9.40 1.31
C VAL A 150 16.31 -9.81 2.61
N THR A 151 16.23 -8.90 3.57
CA THR A 151 15.57 -9.10 4.85
C THR A 151 14.40 -8.16 5.02
N MET A 152 13.30 -8.67 5.59
CA MET A 152 12.17 -7.86 6.05
C MET A 152 11.82 -8.15 7.49
N SER A 153 11.32 -7.13 8.19
CA SER A 153 10.87 -7.23 9.58
C SER A 153 9.89 -6.09 9.92
N TYR A 154 9.28 -6.17 11.11
CA TYR A 154 8.33 -5.19 11.65
C TYR A 154 7.06 -5.06 10.81
N PHE A 155 6.38 -6.18 10.61
CA PHE A 155 5.03 -6.23 10.06
C PHE A 155 4.06 -6.88 11.04
N THR A 156 2.80 -6.47 10.97
CA THR A 156 1.74 -6.80 11.91
C THR A 156 0.50 -7.28 11.18
N ASN A 157 -0.26 -8.14 11.86
CA ASN A 157 -1.58 -8.54 11.42
C ASN A 157 -2.64 -7.64 12.05
N LEU A 158 -3.36 -6.87 11.23
CA LEU A 158 -4.44 -5.96 11.68
C LEU A 158 -5.85 -6.56 11.44
N SER A 159 -5.91 -7.87 11.17
CA SER A 159 -7.14 -8.64 10.95
C SER A 159 -7.22 -9.79 11.97
N TYR A 160 -8.18 -10.72 11.84
CA TYR A 160 -8.16 -11.95 12.62
C TYR A 160 -6.90 -12.80 12.34
N ASN A 161 -6.75 -13.94 13.03
CA ASN A 161 -5.64 -14.88 12.86
C ASN A 161 -5.25 -15.10 11.39
N PHE A 162 -3.98 -14.83 11.09
CA PHE A 162 -3.39 -15.04 9.78
C PHE A 162 -2.75 -16.43 9.74
N TYR A 163 -3.38 -17.30 8.94
CA TYR A 163 -2.79 -18.54 8.45
C TYR A 163 -2.41 -18.29 7.00
N GLY A 164 -1.16 -18.51 6.62
CA GLY A 164 -0.71 -18.17 5.28
C GLY A 164 0.80 -18.14 5.16
N ASP A 165 1.26 -17.57 4.06
CA ASP A 165 2.68 -17.41 3.80
C ASP A 165 3.02 -15.96 3.48
N VAL A 166 4.30 -15.62 3.66
CA VAL A 166 4.86 -14.32 3.30
C VAL A 166 5.96 -14.50 2.26
N GLY A 167 6.34 -13.43 1.59
CA GLY A 167 7.31 -13.51 0.51
C GLY A 167 7.64 -12.16 -0.08
N MET A 168 8.37 -12.18 -1.18
CA MET A 168 8.78 -10.97 -1.90
C MET A 168 8.54 -11.16 -3.39
N ALA A 169 7.89 -10.17 -4.01
CA ALA A 169 7.78 -10.08 -5.46
C ALA A 169 8.82 -9.12 -6.01
N ILE A 170 9.29 -9.40 -7.23
CA ILE A 170 10.00 -8.41 -8.05
C ILE A 170 9.01 -7.88 -9.08
N VAL A 171 8.87 -6.55 -9.14
CA VAL A 171 8.02 -5.85 -10.09
C VAL A 171 8.86 -4.96 -11.00
N ASP A 172 8.51 -4.89 -12.28
CA ASP A 172 9.15 -3.99 -13.25
C ASP A 172 8.67 -2.53 -13.10
N GLN A 173 9.28 -1.61 -13.85
CA GLN A 173 8.94 -0.18 -13.88
C GLN A 173 7.46 0.12 -14.22
N ASN A 174 6.75 -0.81 -14.87
CA ASN A 174 5.33 -0.67 -15.20
C ASN A 174 4.42 -1.26 -14.11
N GLY A 175 5.00 -1.73 -13.00
CA GLY A 175 4.28 -2.36 -11.89
C GLY A 175 3.89 -3.81 -12.14
N ARG A 176 4.40 -4.46 -13.20
CA ARG A 176 4.10 -5.86 -13.48
C ARG A 176 5.01 -6.77 -12.67
N GLN A 177 4.42 -7.73 -11.96
CA GLN A 177 5.18 -8.77 -11.25
C GLN A 177 5.89 -9.70 -12.24
N VAL A 178 7.21 -9.80 -12.12
CA VAL A 178 8.08 -10.65 -12.96
C VAL A 178 8.64 -11.87 -12.20
N ALA A 179 8.67 -11.83 -10.87
CA ALA A 179 9.06 -12.97 -10.03
C ALA A 179 8.34 -12.92 -8.67
N LEU A 180 8.19 -14.07 -8.02
CA LEU A 180 7.65 -14.22 -6.67
C LEU A 180 8.46 -15.28 -5.91
N PHE A 181 9.01 -14.89 -4.77
CA PHE A 181 9.77 -15.75 -3.85
C PHE A 181 8.93 -15.94 -2.60
N LYS A 182 8.59 -17.19 -2.28
CA LYS A 182 7.74 -17.53 -1.13
C LYS A 182 8.61 -17.99 0.02
N TYR A 183 8.26 -17.62 1.23
CA TYR A 183 9.00 -18.08 2.40
C TYR A 183 8.96 -19.60 2.52
N ALA A 184 7.82 -20.22 2.21
CA ALA A 184 7.69 -21.67 2.17
C ALA A 184 8.53 -22.38 1.09
N ASP A 185 9.16 -21.66 0.16
CA ASP A 185 10.10 -22.26 -0.79
C ASP A 185 11.54 -22.26 -0.26
N THR A 186 11.77 -21.64 0.90
CA THR A 186 13.09 -21.54 1.55
C THR A 186 13.29 -22.63 2.61
N GLY A 187 14.54 -23.08 2.79
CA GLY A 187 15.04 -23.86 3.94
C GLY A 187 14.11 -24.96 4.49
N SER A 188 13.20 -24.58 5.39
CA SER A 188 12.27 -25.47 6.11
C SER A 188 11.13 -26.02 5.26
N LYS A 189 10.85 -25.41 4.11
CA LYS A 189 9.70 -25.71 3.24
C LYS A 189 8.33 -25.65 3.94
N GLN A 190 8.22 -24.80 4.96
CA GLN A 190 6.99 -24.59 5.73
C GLN A 190 6.50 -23.15 5.56
N THR A 191 5.18 -22.98 5.58
CA THR A 191 4.56 -21.66 5.54
C THR A 191 4.92 -20.84 6.77
N PHE A 192 4.97 -19.53 6.59
CA PHE A 192 5.22 -18.57 7.65
C PHE A 192 4.26 -18.76 8.84
N THR A 193 4.85 -18.81 10.04
CA THR A 193 4.09 -18.90 11.30
C THR A 193 4.90 -18.33 12.45
N ASP A 194 4.20 -17.86 13.49
CA ASP A 194 4.80 -17.65 14.80
C ASP A 194 4.75 -18.93 15.67
N LYS A 195 5.07 -18.81 16.97
CA LYS A 195 5.07 -19.89 17.95
C LYS A 195 3.69 -20.55 18.19
N HIS A 196 2.60 -19.90 17.80
CA HIS A 196 1.21 -20.34 17.94
C HIS A 196 0.70 -21.11 16.72
N GLY A 197 1.47 -21.20 15.63
CA GLY A 197 1.00 -21.81 14.38
C GLY A 197 0.29 -20.83 13.42
N TYR A 198 0.20 -19.54 13.78
CA TYR A 198 -0.42 -18.47 12.99
C TYR A 198 -0.03 -17.11 13.58
N LEU A 199 -0.13 -16.00 12.82
CA LEU A 199 0.09 -14.66 13.39
C LEU A 199 -1.26 -14.11 13.92
N PRO A 200 -1.46 -13.91 15.24
CA PRO A 200 -2.73 -13.43 15.81
C PRO A 200 -3.05 -11.98 15.42
N ASN A 201 -4.30 -11.55 15.63
CA ASN A 201 -4.67 -10.13 15.52
C ASN A 201 -3.81 -9.28 16.48
N GLY A 202 -3.23 -8.19 15.97
CA GLY A 202 -2.29 -7.33 16.67
C GLY A 202 -0.89 -7.95 16.84
N GLY A 203 -0.68 -9.19 16.39
CA GLY A 203 0.62 -9.85 16.42
C GLY A 203 1.59 -9.18 15.45
N THR A 204 2.76 -8.78 15.97
CA THR A 204 3.83 -8.16 15.17
C THR A 204 5.02 -9.09 15.06
N TRP A 205 5.46 -9.33 13.84
CA TRP A 205 6.69 -10.02 13.52
C TRP A 205 7.85 -9.04 13.47
N VAL A 206 8.69 -9.05 14.51
CA VAL A 206 9.84 -8.14 14.66
C VAL A 206 11.17 -8.75 14.23
N LYS A 207 11.23 -10.06 14.02
CA LYS A 207 12.47 -10.77 13.73
C LYS A 207 12.84 -10.63 12.24
N PRO A 208 14.13 -10.54 11.89
CA PRO A 208 14.57 -10.58 10.50
C PRO A 208 14.07 -11.85 9.80
N LEU A 209 13.42 -11.68 8.64
CA LEU A 209 13.05 -12.75 7.73
C LEU A 209 13.88 -12.59 6.46
N ASN A 210 14.92 -13.39 6.34
CA ASN A 210 15.89 -13.34 5.25
C ASN A 210 15.41 -14.24 4.09
N MET A 211 15.49 -13.73 2.87
CA MET A 211 15.13 -14.44 1.66
C MET A 211 16.17 -14.19 0.58
N HIS A 212 16.48 -15.25 -0.16
CA HIS A 212 17.30 -15.16 -1.36
C HIS A 212 16.41 -14.95 -2.58
N LEU A 213 16.65 -13.87 -3.33
CA LEU A 213 15.94 -13.53 -4.55
C LEU A 213 16.85 -13.82 -5.75
N ASP A 214 16.55 -14.90 -6.47
CA ASP A 214 17.26 -15.26 -7.71
C ASP A 214 16.86 -14.34 -8.85
N THR A 215 17.82 -13.60 -9.39
CA THR A 215 17.58 -12.56 -10.41
C THR A 215 18.08 -12.94 -11.80
N ARG A 216 18.57 -14.17 -11.99
CA ARG A 216 19.22 -14.61 -13.25
C ARG A 216 18.34 -14.48 -14.49
N GLN A 217 17.03 -14.45 -14.33
CA GLN A 217 16.05 -14.33 -15.42
C GLN A 217 15.62 -12.88 -15.69
N LEU A 218 16.13 -11.91 -14.93
CA LEU A 218 15.81 -10.50 -15.14
C LEU A 218 16.57 -9.96 -16.36
N THR A 219 15.86 -9.19 -17.17
CA THR A 219 16.46 -8.42 -18.27
C THR A 219 16.93 -7.05 -17.78
N PRO A 220 17.81 -6.35 -18.52
CA PRO A 220 18.19 -4.98 -18.17
C PRO A 220 16.97 -4.07 -17.95
N GLY A 221 16.99 -3.27 -16.88
CA GLY A 221 15.86 -2.42 -16.50
C GLY A 221 15.85 -2.05 -15.01
N GLU A 222 14.82 -1.30 -14.61
CA GLU A 222 14.60 -0.90 -13.22
C GLU A 222 13.47 -1.73 -12.59
N TYR A 223 13.70 -2.15 -11.34
CA TYR A 223 12.84 -3.07 -10.62
C TYR A 223 12.64 -2.62 -9.16
N THR A 224 11.53 -3.06 -8.58
CA THR A 224 11.21 -2.86 -7.16
C THR A 224 10.94 -4.20 -6.48
N ILE A 225 11.43 -4.37 -5.26
CA ILE A 225 11.06 -5.49 -4.39
C ILE A 225 9.85 -5.09 -3.56
N VAL A 226 8.83 -5.94 -3.57
CA VAL A 226 7.55 -5.70 -2.91
C VAL A 226 7.28 -6.85 -1.93
N PRO A 227 7.19 -6.59 -0.63
CA PRO A 227 6.72 -7.58 0.35
C PRO A 227 5.28 -8.03 0.06
N MET A 228 5.07 -9.34 0.08
CA MET A 228 3.81 -9.99 -0.26
C MET A 228 3.35 -10.92 0.86
N SER A 229 2.04 -11.10 0.96
CA SER A 229 1.41 -12.12 1.81
C SER A 229 0.31 -12.84 1.05
N ALA A 230 0.10 -14.13 1.33
CA ALA A 230 -1.04 -14.90 0.86
C ALA A 230 -1.71 -15.60 2.04
N THR A 231 -2.99 -15.33 2.25
CA THR A 231 -3.79 -16.06 3.25
C THR A 231 -4.13 -17.45 2.75
N GLN A 232 -4.05 -18.44 3.63
CA GLN A 232 -4.53 -19.78 3.36
C GLN A 232 -6.06 -19.79 3.25
N GLN A 233 -6.56 -20.33 2.13
CA GLN A 233 -7.97 -20.46 1.82
C GLN A 233 -8.23 -21.86 1.27
N ASN A 234 -9.30 -22.53 1.74
CA ASN A 234 -9.74 -23.83 1.21
C ASN A 234 -8.63 -24.90 1.11
N GLY A 235 -7.71 -24.94 2.07
CA GLY A 235 -6.64 -25.95 2.12
C GLY A 235 -5.37 -25.61 1.32
N GLY A 236 -5.29 -24.45 0.67
CA GLY A 236 -4.08 -23.98 -0.04
C GLY A 236 -3.82 -22.49 0.18
N LEU A 237 -2.71 -21.97 -0.36
CA LEU A 237 -2.46 -20.53 -0.36
C LEU A 237 -3.38 -19.85 -1.37
N GLY A 238 -4.05 -18.79 -0.92
CA GLY A 238 -4.87 -17.92 -1.76
C GLY A 238 -4.03 -16.99 -2.64
N THR A 239 -4.66 -15.90 -3.07
CA THR A 239 -3.98 -14.92 -3.94
C THR A 239 -2.93 -14.13 -3.15
N TRP A 240 -1.72 -14.05 -3.70
CA TRP A 240 -0.64 -13.23 -3.18
C TRP A 240 -0.95 -11.75 -3.40
N VAL A 241 -0.90 -10.97 -2.32
CA VAL A 241 -1.17 -9.54 -2.35
C VAL A 241 -0.03 -8.79 -1.66
N LYS A 242 0.20 -7.57 -2.13
CA LYS A 242 1.15 -6.65 -1.51
C LYS A 242 0.74 -6.36 -0.07
N MET A 243 1.70 -6.39 0.84
CA MET A 243 1.49 -5.99 2.23
C MET A 243 1.25 -4.46 2.33
N SER A 244 0.38 -4.03 3.23
CA SER A 244 0.14 -2.59 3.47
C SER A 244 1.38 -1.90 4.01
N LEU A 245 1.49 -0.60 3.74
CA LEU A 245 2.55 0.25 4.27
C LEU A 245 3.97 -0.28 4.00
N SER A 246 4.12 -1.17 3.02
CA SER A 246 5.38 -1.86 2.78
C SER A 246 6.49 -0.86 2.43
N PRO A 247 7.66 -0.95 3.06
CA PRO A 247 8.86 -0.27 2.57
C PRO A 247 9.13 -0.66 1.11
N ARG A 248 9.80 0.22 0.38
CA ARG A 248 10.23 -0.03 -1.00
C ARG A 248 11.73 -0.27 -1.03
N MET A 249 12.16 -1.12 -1.95
CA MET A 249 13.55 -1.28 -2.31
C MET A 249 13.63 -1.31 -3.83
N THR A 250 14.48 -0.47 -4.42
CA THR A 250 14.63 -0.38 -5.88
C THR A 250 16.03 -0.77 -6.28
N PHE A 251 16.15 -1.37 -7.46
CA PHE A 251 17.42 -1.75 -8.04
C PHE A 251 17.36 -1.70 -9.56
N THR A 252 18.52 -1.50 -10.18
CA THR A 252 18.70 -1.59 -11.63
C THR A 252 19.46 -2.86 -11.97
N VAL A 253 19.10 -3.47 -13.10
CA VAL A 253 19.81 -4.60 -13.70
C VAL A 253 20.43 -4.14 -15.01
N ASP A 254 21.68 -4.52 -15.24
CA ASP A 254 22.32 -4.50 -16.56
C ASP A 254 22.66 -5.93 -17.01
N ASP A 255 23.48 -6.08 -18.05
CA ASP A 255 23.81 -7.39 -18.63
C ASP A 255 24.55 -8.34 -17.67
N ARG A 256 25.12 -7.85 -16.57
CA ARG A 256 25.96 -8.66 -15.65
C ARG A 256 25.74 -8.38 -14.17
N GLU A 257 25.22 -7.22 -13.82
CA GLU A 257 25.20 -6.72 -12.46
C GLU A 257 23.83 -6.18 -12.06
N ILE A 258 23.61 -6.21 -10.75
CA ILE A 258 22.49 -5.63 -10.03
C ILE A 258 23.06 -4.48 -9.22
N LYS A 259 22.46 -3.30 -9.32
CA LYS A 259 22.80 -2.17 -8.47
C LYS A 259 21.57 -1.75 -7.67
N VAL A 260 21.63 -1.89 -6.35
CA VAL A 260 20.58 -1.41 -5.45
C VAL A 260 20.66 0.11 -5.36
N THR A 261 19.56 0.77 -5.70
CA THR A 261 19.45 2.22 -5.83
C THR A 261 18.68 2.86 -4.68
N GLU A 262 17.87 2.09 -3.96
CA GLU A 262 17.07 2.56 -2.82
C GLU A 262 16.78 1.43 -1.84
N GLU A 263 16.89 1.74 -0.55
CA GLU A 263 16.43 0.90 0.56
C GLU A 263 15.66 1.77 1.54
N ASN A 264 14.44 1.35 1.88
CA ASN A 264 13.60 2.11 2.80
C ASN A 264 13.58 1.49 4.19
N TYR A 265 13.85 2.34 5.18
CA TYR A 265 13.89 1.99 6.59
C TYR A 265 13.89 3.23 7.49
N PRO A 266 13.59 3.11 8.80
CA PRO A 266 13.35 4.28 9.67
C PRO A 266 14.46 5.34 9.70
N ASP A 267 15.72 4.92 9.64
CA ASP A 267 16.89 5.81 9.62
C ASP A 267 17.42 6.10 8.20
N ALA A 268 16.67 5.75 7.14
CA ALA A 268 17.09 6.02 5.78
C ALA A 268 17.03 7.53 5.53
N GLY A 269 18.04 8.04 4.82
CA GLY A 269 18.15 9.47 4.53
C GLY A 269 17.16 9.95 3.47
N PHE A 270 17.54 11.01 2.76
CA PHE A 270 16.76 11.54 1.64
C PHE A 270 17.45 11.22 0.31
N ARG A 271 16.66 10.94 -0.73
CA ARG A 271 17.16 10.80 -2.11
C ARG A 271 16.77 12.03 -2.93
N VAL A 272 17.70 12.54 -3.72
CA VAL A 272 17.40 13.55 -4.75
C VAL A 272 16.65 12.87 -5.88
N THR A 273 15.44 13.34 -6.19
CA THR A 273 14.51 12.69 -7.14
C THR A 273 14.39 13.37 -8.49
N GLY A 274 15.14 14.45 -8.71
CA GLY A 274 15.11 15.20 -9.95
C GLY A 274 16.30 16.14 -10.06
N PRO A 275 16.45 16.84 -11.20
CA PRO A 275 17.47 17.84 -11.38
C PRO A 275 17.31 18.98 -10.36
N MET A 276 18.41 19.62 -9.98
CA MET A 276 18.36 20.82 -9.13
C MET A 276 17.66 21.94 -9.90
N GLU A 277 16.70 22.58 -9.24
CA GLU A 277 16.01 23.76 -9.76
C GLU A 277 16.72 25.03 -9.27
N ASN A 278 16.68 26.09 -10.09
CA ASN A 278 17.33 27.38 -9.84
C ASN A 278 18.86 27.28 -9.66
N ASN A 279 19.49 26.48 -10.51
CA ASN A 279 20.95 26.27 -10.54
C ASN A 279 21.73 27.42 -11.22
N GLU A 280 21.05 28.43 -11.77
CA GLU A 280 21.68 29.66 -12.26
C GLU A 280 21.95 30.64 -11.11
N VAL A 281 23.22 30.81 -10.75
CA VAL A 281 23.65 31.77 -9.73
C VAL A 281 23.77 33.16 -10.36
N GLN A 282 22.93 34.11 -9.94
CA GLN A 282 23.07 35.51 -10.33
C GLN A 282 24.02 36.22 -9.35
N ALA A 283 25.09 36.82 -9.88
CA ALA A 283 26.00 37.64 -9.09
C ALA A 283 25.22 38.73 -8.35
N GLU A 284 25.57 38.95 -7.08
CA GLU A 284 24.97 39.98 -6.20
C GLU A 284 23.48 39.80 -5.85
N LYS A 285 22.87 38.64 -6.16
CA LYS A 285 21.52 38.29 -5.69
C LYS A 285 21.48 36.98 -4.92
N ALA A 286 20.68 36.95 -3.86
CA ALA A 286 20.37 35.71 -3.16
C ALA A 286 19.67 34.74 -4.11
N THR A 287 20.29 33.59 -4.38
CA THR A 287 19.72 32.52 -5.20
C THR A 287 19.23 31.41 -4.29
N VAL A 288 17.95 31.03 -4.41
CA VAL A 288 17.37 29.91 -3.65
C VAL A 288 17.43 28.66 -4.51
N LEU A 289 18.37 27.77 -4.19
CA LEU A 289 18.48 26.44 -4.77
C LEU A 289 17.34 25.56 -4.28
N ARG A 290 16.63 24.90 -5.19
CA ARG A 290 15.56 23.95 -4.86
C ARG A 290 16.02 22.56 -5.22
N VAL A 291 16.05 21.67 -4.22
CA VAL A 291 16.44 20.27 -4.40
C VAL A 291 15.21 19.40 -4.16
N PRO A 292 14.70 18.69 -5.18
CA PRO A 292 13.59 17.76 -5.00
C PRO A 292 14.06 16.54 -4.22
N LEU A 293 13.55 16.37 -2.99
CA LEU A 293 13.91 15.27 -2.10
C LEU A 293 12.74 14.30 -1.93
N HIS A 294 13.05 13.00 -1.88
CA HIS A 294 12.16 11.94 -1.44
C HIS A 294 12.70 11.34 -0.14
N CYS A 295 11.83 11.29 0.88
CA CYS A 295 12.13 10.63 2.13
C CYS A 295 12.18 9.12 1.90
N LEU A 296 13.25 8.46 2.38
CA LEU A 296 13.39 7.00 2.29
C LEU A 296 12.89 6.29 3.56
N SER A 297 12.38 7.05 4.53
CA SER A 297 11.68 6.55 5.72
C SER A 297 10.15 6.66 5.61
#